data_AF-A0A2E8F0E7-F1
#
_entry.id   AF-A0A2E8F0E7-F1
#
_cell.length_a   1.000
_cell.length_b   1.000
_cell.length_c   1.000
_cell.angle_alpha   90.00
_cell.angle_beta   90.00
_cell.angle_gamma   90.00
#
_symmetry.space_group_name_H-M   'P 1'
#
loop_
_entity.id
_entity.type
_entity.pdbx_description
1 polymer ?
#
loop_
_entity_poly.entity_id
_entity_poly.type
_entity_poly.pdbx_seq_one_letter_code
_entity_poly.pdbx_strand_id
1 'polypeptide(L)'
;MPVTKLEIADRSQFAHGDSFGEAGSYELIEGKVHFAVDPLNPRNQVITDLDLAPRNSAGEVEMSADFAVLKPSELGRGNRRLLFDVVNRGGKTAFGFNSIPSIADPTAPLEPGNGFL
;
A
#
# COMPACT_ATOMS: atom_id res chain seq x y z
N MET A 1 0.66 6.95 -14.80
CA MET A 1 -0.08 7.30 -13.56
C MET A 1 0.80 8.23 -12.75
N PRO A 2 0.62 9.56 -12.83
CA PRO A 2 1.32 10.46 -11.92
C PRO A 2 0.62 10.40 -10.55
N VAL A 3 1.32 9.84 -9.56
CA VAL A 3 0.99 10.08 -8.15
C VAL A 3 1.16 11.58 -7.90
N THR A 4 0.14 12.23 -7.38
CA THR A 4 0.13 13.69 -7.16
C THR A 4 0.41 14.05 -5.70
N LYS A 5 0.01 13.19 -4.77
CA LYS A 5 0.23 13.38 -3.32
C LYS A 5 0.30 12.03 -2.61
N LEU A 6 1.18 11.95 -1.63
CA LEU A 6 1.17 10.90 -0.62
C LEU A 6 0.83 11.54 0.73
N GLU A 7 -0.26 11.11 1.34
CA GLU A 7 -0.71 11.56 2.65
C GLU A 7 -0.50 10.44 3.66
N ILE A 8 0.39 10.67 4.62
CA ILE A 8 0.66 9.71 5.70
C ILE A 8 -0.31 10.01 6.83
N ALA A 9 -1.14 9.03 7.16
CA ALA A 9 -2.11 9.13 8.24
C ALA A 9 -1.54 8.61 9.55
N ASP A 10 -0.82 7.49 9.51
CA ASP A 10 -0.21 6.88 10.70
C ASP A 10 1.20 6.33 10.43
N ARG A 11 2.00 6.30 11.51
CA ARG A 11 3.29 5.64 11.59
C ARG A 11 3.39 4.96 12.95
N SER A 12 3.46 3.64 12.96
CA SER A 12 3.45 2.85 14.19
C SER A 12 4.51 1.74 14.16
N GLN A 13 4.96 1.32 15.34
CA GLN A 13 5.82 0.15 15.46
C GLN A 13 5.00 -1.11 15.15
N PHE A 14 5.53 -1.96 14.27
CA PHE A 14 4.92 -3.24 13.98
C PHE A 14 5.23 -4.24 15.10
N ALA A 15 4.26 -5.11 15.42
CA ALA A 15 4.41 -6.18 16.41
C ALA A 15 5.04 -5.69 17.74
N HIS A 16 4.58 -4.53 18.24
CA HIS A 16 5.09 -3.93 19.48
C HIS A 16 6.62 -3.70 19.53
N GLY A 17 7.28 -3.61 18.37
CA GLY A 17 8.72 -3.41 18.27
C GLY A 17 9.55 -4.70 18.28
N ASP A 18 8.91 -5.86 18.16
CA ASP A 18 9.60 -7.14 18.01
C ASP A 18 10.60 -7.11 16.85
N SER A 19 11.68 -7.87 17.01
CA SER A 19 12.76 -7.95 16.02
C SER A 19 12.64 -9.20 15.14
N PHE A 20 12.86 -9.01 13.84
CA PHE A 20 12.77 -10.06 12.83
C PHE A 20 14.15 -10.31 12.21
N GLY A 21 14.86 -11.30 12.75
CA GLY A 21 16.20 -11.66 12.30
C GLY A 21 17.19 -10.48 12.34
N GLU A 22 18.05 -10.38 11.33
CA GLU A 22 19.06 -9.32 11.23
C GLU A 22 18.49 -7.96 10.80
N ALA A 23 17.28 -7.93 10.22
CA ALA A 23 16.61 -6.71 9.79
C ALA A 23 16.14 -5.85 10.99
N GLY A 24 15.93 -6.48 12.15
CA GLY A 24 15.51 -5.81 13.38
C GLY A 24 14.01 -5.55 13.42
N SER A 25 13.59 -4.49 14.12
CA SER A 25 12.19 -4.11 14.21
C SER A 25 11.68 -3.49 12.90
N TYR A 26 10.36 -3.51 12.74
CA TYR A 26 9.67 -2.94 11.58
C TYR A 26 8.72 -1.80 12.01
N GLU A 27 8.48 -0.87 11.11
CA GLU A 27 7.41 0.12 11.23
C GLU A 27 6.37 -0.07 10.13
N LEU A 28 5.11 0.16 10.49
CA LEU A 28 3.97 0.20 9.59
C LEU A 28 3.63 1.68 9.33
N ILE A 29 3.53 2.03 8.04
CA ILE A 29 3.15 3.37 7.58
C ILE A 29 1.88 3.20 6.76
N GLU A 30 0.82 3.90 7.15
CA GLU A 30 -0.47 3.84 6.47
C GLU A 30 -0.97 5.23 6.09
N GLY A 31 -1.76 5.29 5.03
CA GLY A 31 -2.32 6.55 4.56
C GLY A 31 -3.00 6.44 3.21
N LYS A 32 -3.06 7.57 2.51
CA LYS A 32 -3.75 7.69 1.22
C LYS A 32 -2.80 8.21 0.14
N VAL A 33 -2.84 7.57 -1.01
CA VAL A 33 -2.17 8.03 -2.23
C VAL A 33 -3.21 8.65 -3.16
N HIS A 34 -2.88 9.82 -3.71
CA HIS A 34 -3.71 10.55 -4.65
C HIS A 34 -3.10 10.47 -6.05
N PHE A 35 -3.96 10.36 -7.04
CA PHE A 35 -3.61 10.27 -8.45
C PHE A 35 -4.46 11.24 -9.25
N ALA A 36 -3.90 11.74 -10.34
CA ALA A 36 -4.64 12.38 -11.41
C ALA A 36 -4.29 11.66 -12.71
N VAL A 37 -5.28 11.29 -13.51
CA VAL A 37 -5.03 10.55 -14.76
C VAL A 37 -5.72 11.21 -15.94
N ASP A 38 -5.00 11.32 -17.05
CA ASP A 38 -5.59 11.71 -18.32
C ASP A 38 -6.48 10.57 -18.85
N PRO A 39 -7.82 10.75 -18.94
CA PRO A 39 -8.71 9.72 -19.43
C PRO A 39 -8.51 9.40 -20.92
N LEU A 40 -7.93 10.33 -21.69
CA LEU A 40 -7.69 10.16 -23.11
C LEU A 40 -6.36 9.45 -23.40
N ASN A 41 -5.53 9.18 -22.39
CA ASN A 41 -4.33 8.40 -22.57
C ASN A 41 -4.69 6.98 -23.05
N PRO A 42 -4.08 6.45 -24.14
CA PRO A 42 -4.42 5.13 -24.66
C PRO A 42 -4.31 3.98 -23.64
N ARG A 43 -3.46 4.12 -22.61
CA ARG A 43 -3.34 3.12 -21.53
C ARG A 43 -4.49 3.17 -20.53
N ASN A 44 -5.20 4.29 -20.46
CA ASN A 44 -6.30 4.51 -19.53
C ASN A 44 -7.67 4.29 -20.20
N GLN A 45 -7.77 4.39 -21.53
CA GLN A 45 -9.01 4.16 -22.29
C GLN A 45 -9.59 2.74 -22.15
N VAL A 46 -8.79 1.77 -21.68
CA VAL A 46 -9.27 0.43 -21.35
C VAL A 46 -10.09 0.37 -20.06
N ILE A 47 -10.04 1.43 -19.25
CA ILE A 47 -10.78 1.55 -18.00
C ILE A 47 -12.18 2.05 -18.34
N THR A 48 -13.18 1.19 -18.10
CA THR A 48 -14.59 1.49 -18.36
C THR A 48 -15.02 2.80 -17.70
N ASP A 49 -15.71 3.63 -18.49
CA ASP A 49 -16.32 4.91 -18.11
C ASP A 49 -15.37 5.97 -17.54
N LEU A 50 -14.05 5.78 -17.61
CA LEU A 50 -13.09 6.75 -17.09
C LEU A 50 -13.20 8.10 -17.81
N ASP A 51 -13.48 8.10 -19.10
CA ASP A 51 -13.66 9.30 -19.90
C ASP A 51 -14.96 10.07 -19.58
N LEU A 52 -15.92 9.40 -18.95
CA LEU A 52 -17.18 9.98 -18.49
C LEU A 52 -17.06 10.58 -17.08
N ALA A 53 -15.99 10.28 -16.34
CA ALA A 53 -15.79 10.78 -14.98
C ALA A 53 -15.57 12.31 -14.93
N PRO A 54 -15.95 12.98 -13.83
CA PRO A 54 -15.63 14.38 -13.61
C PRO A 54 -14.12 14.65 -13.73
N ARG A 55 -13.78 15.80 -14.34
CA ARG A 55 -12.39 16.19 -14.59
C ARG A 55 -12.06 17.46 -13.83
N ASN A 56 -10.83 17.56 -13.34
CA ASN A 56 -10.30 18.78 -12.74
C ASN A 56 -10.00 19.84 -13.82
N SER A 57 -9.52 21.02 -13.41
CA SER A 57 -9.18 22.11 -14.34
C SER A 57 -8.04 21.78 -15.32
N ALA A 58 -7.25 20.75 -15.04
CA ALA A 58 -6.23 20.22 -15.93
C ALA A 58 -6.78 19.17 -16.92
N GLY A 59 -8.08 18.85 -16.85
CA GLY A 59 -8.71 17.84 -17.69
C GLY A 59 -8.44 16.39 -17.26
N GLU A 60 -7.93 16.19 -16.04
CA GLU A 60 -7.59 14.88 -15.48
C GLU A 60 -8.70 14.38 -14.55
N VAL A 61 -8.84 13.06 -14.44
CA VAL A 61 -9.70 12.41 -13.45
C VAL A 61 -8.91 12.19 -12.17
N GLU A 62 -9.42 12.70 -11.05
CA GLU A 62 -8.79 12.58 -9.74
C GLU A 62 -9.31 11.33 -9.01
N MET A 63 -8.40 10.60 -8.40
CA MET A 63 -8.72 9.40 -7.64
C MET A 63 -7.78 9.23 -6.45
N SER A 64 -8.17 8.39 -5.50
CA SER A 64 -7.32 8.06 -4.35
C SER A 64 -7.46 6.60 -3.97
N ALA A 65 -6.42 6.06 -3.34
CA ALA A 65 -6.43 4.73 -2.77
C ALA A 65 -5.70 4.74 -1.43
N ASP A 66 -6.06 3.83 -0.54
CA ASP A 66 -5.31 3.62 0.69
C ASP A 66 -4.00 2.87 0.37
N PHE A 67 -2.95 3.12 1.15
CA PHE A 67 -1.68 2.40 1.05
C PHE A 67 -1.20 2.00 2.43
N ALA A 68 -0.43 0.92 2.47
CA ALA A 68 0.33 0.48 3.63
C ALA A 68 1.75 0.12 3.19
N VAL A 69 2.74 0.51 3.98
CA VAL A 69 4.14 0.13 3.81
C VAL A 69 4.62 -0.45 5.13
N LEU A 70 4.95 -1.73 5.12
CA LEU A 70 5.70 -2.38 6.19
C LEU A 70 7.18 -2.40 5.80
N LYS A 71 8.05 -1.81 6.63
CA LYS A 71 9.48 -1.74 6.34
C LYS A 71 10.33 -1.88 7.61
N PRO A 72 11.61 -2.26 7.51
CA PRO A 72 12.51 -2.17 8.64
C PRO A 72 12.54 -0.75 9.19
N SER A 73 12.55 -0.60 10.51
CA SER A 73 12.74 0.70 11.18
C SER A 73 14.06 1.31 10.71
N GLU A 74 15.11 0.48 10.68
CA GLU A 74 16.42 0.82 10.11
C GLU A 74 16.54 0.33 8.66
N LEU A 75 16.26 1.21 7.70
CA LEU A 75 16.25 0.87 6.26
C LEU A 75 17.54 0.19 5.77
N GLY A 76 18.69 0.51 6.37
CA GLY A 76 19.99 -0.07 6.02
C GLY A 76 20.13 -1.57 6.33
N ARG A 77 19.26 -2.11 7.20
CA ARG A 77 19.24 -3.53 7.61
C ARG A 77 18.33 -4.39 6.73
N GLY A 78 17.56 -3.78 5.83
CA GLY A 78 16.71 -4.51 4.87
C GLY A 78 17.50 -5.07 3.67
N ASN A 79 16.85 -5.95 2.91
CA ASN A 79 17.45 -6.59 1.72
C ASN A 79 17.40 -5.75 0.43
N ARG A 80 16.96 -4.48 0.52
CA ARG A 80 16.78 -3.54 -0.62
C ARG A 80 15.88 -4.07 -1.74
N ARG A 81 14.91 -4.92 -1.41
CA ARG A 81 13.85 -5.39 -2.32
C ARG A 81 12.50 -4.85 -1.88
N LEU A 82 11.61 -4.68 -2.84
CA LEU A 82 10.20 -4.37 -2.60
C LEU A 82 9.37 -5.60 -2.96
N LEU A 83 8.61 -6.11 -2.00
CA LEU A 83 7.45 -6.94 -2.29
C LEU A 83 6.26 -5.99 -2.49
N PHE A 84 5.66 -6.02 -3.69
CA PHE A 84 4.53 -5.16 -4.03
C PHE A 84 3.26 -5.99 -4.12
N ASP A 85 2.30 -5.69 -3.25
CA ASP A 85 1.04 -6.39 -3.14
C ASP A 85 -0.07 -5.61 -3.85
N VAL A 86 -0.52 -6.13 -5.00
CA VAL A 86 -1.65 -5.56 -5.75
C VAL A 86 -2.93 -6.18 -5.23
N VAL A 87 -3.52 -5.51 -4.24
CA VAL A 87 -4.66 -6.04 -3.50
C VAL A 87 -5.97 -5.88 -4.26
N ASN A 88 -6.84 -6.88 -4.15
CA ASN A 88 -8.23 -6.80 -4.57
C ASN A 88 -9.11 -6.57 -3.33
N ARG A 89 -9.97 -5.55 -3.34
CA ARG A 89 -10.86 -5.19 -2.21
C ARG A 89 -10.13 -4.91 -0.88
N GLY A 90 -8.86 -4.50 -0.94
CA GLY A 90 -8.08 -4.05 0.22
C GLY A 90 -7.43 -5.15 1.07
N GLY A 91 -7.59 -6.43 0.72
CA GLY A 91 -6.97 -7.52 1.47
C GLY A 91 -5.45 -7.58 1.28
N LYS A 92 -4.67 -7.43 2.36
CA LYS A 92 -3.20 -7.48 2.37
C LYS A 92 -2.70 -8.92 2.21
N THR A 93 -2.60 -9.40 0.98
CA THR A 93 -2.33 -10.82 0.64
C THR A 93 -0.90 -11.27 0.94
N ALA A 94 0.06 -10.35 0.96
CA ALA A 94 1.46 -10.64 1.26
C ALA A 94 1.65 -11.33 2.62
N PHE A 95 0.76 -11.10 3.59
CA PHE A 95 0.81 -11.75 4.90
C PHE A 95 0.46 -13.25 4.89
N GLY A 96 0.01 -13.79 3.75
CA GLY A 96 -0.10 -15.23 3.57
C GLY A 96 1.25 -15.95 3.74
N PHE A 97 2.37 -15.29 3.43
CA PHE A 97 3.71 -15.84 3.69
C PHE A 97 3.99 -16.02 5.20
N ASN A 98 3.27 -15.27 6.04
CA ASN A 98 3.43 -15.30 7.49
C ASN A 98 2.57 -16.38 8.16
N SER A 99 1.96 -17.27 7.37
CA SER A 99 1.04 -18.32 7.84
C SER A 99 -0.18 -17.77 8.59
N ILE A 100 -0.58 -16.54 8.28
CA ILE A 100 -1.75 -15.89 8.87
C ILE A 100 -2.98 -16.29 8.05
N PRO A 101 -4.09 -16.70 8.68
CA PRO A 101 -5.35 -16.92 7.98
C PRO A 101 -5.78 -15.68 7.21
N SER A 102 -6.52 -15.86 6.11
CA SER A 102 -7.11 -14.73 5.40
C SER A 102 -7.95 -13.89 6.37
N ILE A 103 -7.58 -12.62 6.52
CA ILE A 103 -8.33 -11.69 7.36
C ILE A 103 -9.57 -11.26 6.58
N ALA A 104 -10.75 -11.42 7.19
CA ALA A 104 -12.02 -11.00 6.59
C ALA A 104 -12.20 -9.48 6.60
N ASP A 105 -11.64 -8.82 7.62
CA ASP A 105 -11.62 -7.36 7.75
C ASP A 105 -10.25 -6.79 7.32
N PRO A 106 -10.16 -6.12 6.16
CA PRO A 106 -8.90 -5.56 5.67
C PRO A 106 -8.33 -4.41 6.53
N THR A 107 -9.13 -3.92 7.49
CA THR A 107 -8.76 -2.85 8.43
C THR A 107 -8.33 -3.36 9.80
N ALA A 108 -8.42 -4.67 10.06
CA ALA A 108 -7.95 -5.24 11.30
C ALA A 108 -6.42 -5.02 11.47
N PRO A 109 -5.93 -4.88 12.71
CA PRO A 109 -4.50 -4.80 12.98
C PRO A 109 -3.72 -5.93 12.32
N LEU A 110 -2.55 -5.60 11.77
CA LEU A 110 -1.67 -6.58 11.16
C LEU A 110 -0.97 -7.40 12.25
N GLU A 111 -1.11 -8.71 12.16
CA GLU A 111 -0.40 -9.66 13.02
C GLU A 111 0.93 -10.09 12.37
N PRO A 112 1.98 -10.40 13.16
CA PRO A 112 3.27 -10.86 12.63
C PRO A 112 3.25 -12.31 12.14
N GLY A 113 2.34 -13.15 12.63
CA GLY A 113 2.29 -14.57 12.30
C GLY A 113 3.61 -15.28 12.64
N ASN A 114 4.16 -16.01 11.69
CA ASN A 114 5.48 -16.67 11.84
C ASN A 114 6.69 -15.71 11.68
N GLY A 115 6.46 -14.42 11.42
CA GLY A 115 7.51 -13.41 11.32
C GLY A 115 8.37 -13.46 10.05
N PHE A 116 7.88 -14.05 8.95
CA PHE A 116 8.57 -13.98 7.66
C PHE A 116 8.53 -12.54 7.11
N LEU A 117 9.64 -11.80 7.22
CA LEU A 117 9.78 -10.40 6.80
C LEU A 117 11.16 -10.13 6.18
#